data_AF-A0A8I2G2Y0-F1
#
_entry.id   AF-A0A8I2G2Y0-F1
#
_cell.length_a   1.000
_cell.length_b   1.000
_cell.length_c   1.000
_cell.angle_alpha   90.00
_cell.angle_beta   90.00
_cell.angle_gamma   90.00
#
_symmetry.space_group_name_H-M   'P 1'
#
loop_
_entity.id
_entity.type
_entity.pdbx_description
1 polymer ?
#
loop_
_entity_poly.entity_id
_entity_poly.type
_entity_poly.pdbx_seq_one_letter_code
_entity_poly.pdbx_strand_id
1 'polypeptide(L)'
;MSNDNKWKEYDYIFKLEQELNKTRWMVFTALLSVSFIIGGLVLKETTALRPLLTKSGMVFGWLIFMAGFYHYWWFHNKAHDLRDRMCELEEQLSIEVFKIRTKRPKFLGIKIFYHWAIDVVALAYTLILVLVLLR
;
A
#
# COMPACT_ATOMS: atom_id res chain seq x y z
N MET A 1 5.48 11.02 -33.16
CA MET A 1 6.62 10.70 -32.28
C MET A 1 7.40 9.54 -32.89
N SER A 2 8.73 9.60 -32.98
CA SER A 2 9.53 8.51 -33.55
C SER A 2 9.46 7.24 -32.67
N ASN A 3 9.71 6.07 -33.28
CA ASN A 3 9.74 4.82 -32.53
C ASN A 3 10.84 4.80 -31.46
N ASP A 4 11.98 5.43 -31.71
CA ASP A 4 13.06 5.56 -30.72
C ASP A 4 12.61 6.32 -29.47
N ASN A 5 11.78 7.36 -29.63
CA ASN A 5 11.24 8.12 -28.51
C ASN A 5 10.22 7.29 -27.71
N LYS A 6 9.41 6.46 -28.38
CA LYS A 6 8.46 5.55 -27.71
C LYS A 6 9.18 4.48 -26.89
N TRP A 7 10.27 3.91 -27.40
CA TRP A 7 11.09 2.94 -26.66
C TRP A 7 11.73 3.56 -25.41
N LYS A 8 12.25 4.79 -25.52
CA LYS A 8 12.78 5.53 -24.36
C LYS A 8 11.71 5.83 -23.32
N GLU A 9 10.52 6.24 -23.75
CA GLU A 9 9.38 6.46 -22.86
C GLU A 9 8.98 5.17 -22.15
N TYR A 10 8.92 4.05 -22.87
CA TYR A 10 8.60 2.74 -22.31
C TYR A 10 9.59 2.30 -21.23
N ASP A 11 10.89 2.36 -21.50
CA ASP A 11 11.94 2.01 -20.53
C ASP A 11 11.92 2.93 -19.30
N TYR A 12 11.67 4.22 -19.51
CA TYR A 12 11.52 5.18 -18.42
C TYR A 12 10.32 4.86 -17.53
N ILE A 13 9.13 4.64 -18.11
CA ILE A 13 7.92 4.31 -17.35
C ILE A 13 8.09 2.98 -16.61
N PHE A 14 8.74 2.00 -17.23
CA PHE A 14 9.02 0.72 -16.60
C PHE A 14 9.89 0.86 -15.35
N LYS A 15 10.99 1.63 -15.44
CA LYS A 15 11.86 1.91 -14.28
C LYS A 15 11.11 2.68 -13.20
N LEU A 16 10.32 3.68 -13.59
CA LEU A 16 9.50 4.47 -12.68
C LEU A 16 8.48 3.61 -11.92
N GLU A 17 7.82 2.65 -12.60
CA GLU A 17 6.88 1.72 -11.97
C GLU A 17 7.55 0.85 -10.90
N GLN A 18 8.76 0.36 -11.18
CA GLN A 18 9.55 -0.41 -10.22
C GLN A 18 9.95 0.41 -8.99
N GLU A 19 10.45 1.63 -9.21
CA GLU A 19 10.82 2.55 -8.14
C GLU A 19 9.62 2.95 -7.29
N LEU A 20 8.49 3.26 -7.91
CA LEU A 20 7.24 3.56 -7.20
C LEU A 20 6.76 2.36 -6.38
N ASN A 21 6.84 1.13 -6.92
CA ASN A 21 6.48 -0.06 -6.17
C ASN A 21 7.40 -0.28 -4.96
N LYS A 22 8.72 -0.08 -5.12
CA LYS A 22 9.70 -0.20 -4.03
C LYS A 22 9.43 0.84 -2.94
N THR A 23 9.26 2.10 -3.33
CA THR A 23 8.96 3.22 -2.42
C THR A 23 7.63 3.01 -1.70
N ARG A 24 6.59 2.58 -2.44
CA ARG A 24 5.28 2.24 -1.86
C ARG A 24 5.42 1.25 -0.71
N TRP A 25 6.12 0.14 -0.93
CA TRP A 25 6.29 -0.90 0.08
C TRP A 25 7.16 -0.45 1.26
N MET A 26 8.26 0.24 0.98
CA MET A 26 9.19 0.71 2.01
C MET A 26 8.51 1.68 2.98
N VAL A 27 7.86 2.71 2.44
CA VAL A 27 7.19 3.74 3.25
C VAL A 27 5.98 3.17 3.96
N PHE A 28 5.18 2.33 3.28
CA PHE A 28 4.04 1.67 3.92
C PHE A 28 4.47 0.81 5.12
N THR A 29 5.49 -0.01 4.94
CA THR A 29 6.01 -0.90 6.02
C THR A 29 6.60 -0.09 7.18
N ALA A 30 7.29 1.01 6.88
CA ALA A 30 7.84 1.89 7.92
C ALA A 30 6.72 2.53 8.76
N LEU A 31 5.70 3.12 8.12
CA LEU A 31 4.56 3.73 8.81
C LEU A 31 3.76 2.68 9.60
N LEU A 32 3.54 1.51 9.01
CA LEU A 32 2.88 0.39 9.67
C LEU A 32 3.63 -0.04 10.93
N SER A 33 4.96 -0.18 10.83
CA SER A 33 5.80 -0.59 11.97
C SER A 33 5.78 0.44 13.10
N VAL A 34 5.92 1.73 12.76
CA VAL A 34 5.86 2.83 13.75
C VAL A 34 4.49 2.85 14.44
N SER A 35 3.41 2.71 13.66
CA SER A 35 2.04 2.62 14.18
C SER A 35 1.88 1.49 15.18
N PHE A 36 2.30 0.26 14.83
CA PHE A 36 2.21 -0.90 15.73
C PHE A 36 3.09 -0.78 16.96
N ILE A 37 4.28 -0.20 16.85
CA ILE A 37 5.15 0.06 18.01
C ILE A 37 4.45 1.00 18.99
N ILE A 38 3.89 2.10 18.50
CA ILE A 38 3.15 3.06 19.33
C ILE A 38 1.96 2.36 19.98
N GLY A 39 1.13 1.66 19.21
CA GLY A 39 -0.03 0.94 19.74
C GLY A 39 0.35 -0.11 20.79
N GLY A 40 1.39 -0.90 20.53
CA GLY A 40 1.87 -1.93 21.46
C GLY A 40 2.44 -1.36 22.76
N LEU A 41 3.24 -0.30 22.70
CA LEU A 41 3.77 0.38 23.89
C LEU A 41 2.64 0.97 24.74
N VAL A 42 1.67 1.60 24.09
CA VAL A 42 0.52 2.21 24.75
C VAL A 42 -0.37 1.17 25.43
N LEU A 43 -0.60 0.02 24.78
CA LEU A 43 -1.38 -1.08 25.36
C LEU A 43 -0.66 -1.74 26.54
N LYS A 44 0.69 -1.81 26.52
CA LYS A 44 1.49 -2.37 27.62
C LYS A 44 1.37 -1.55 28.91
N GLU A 45 1.27 -0.23 28.80
CA GLU A 45 1.19 0.70 29.95
C GLU A 45 -0.23 0.79 30.56
N THR A 46 -1.22 0.04 30.05
CA THR A 46 -2.62 0.11 30.51
C THR A 46 -2.84 -0.28 31.98
N THR A 47 -1.85 -0.91 32.63
CA THR A 47 -1.87 -1.22 34.06
C THR A 47 -1.48 -0.04 34.97
N ALA A 48 -0.99 1.09 34.42
CA ALA A 48 -0.50 2.23 35.21
C ALA A 48 -1.16 3.58 34.80
N LEU A 49 -2.25 3.93 35.48
CA LEU A 49 -2.68 5.29 35.86
C LEU A 49 -2.94 6.40 34.82
N ARG A 50 -2.87 6.22 33.49
CA ARG A 50 -3.14 7.35 32.55
C ARG A 50 -4.01 7.00 31.33
N PRO A 51 -5.33 6.78 31.51
CA PRO A 51 -6.25 6.43 30.43
C PRO A 51 -6.26 7.45 29.28
N LEU A 52 -6.09 8.74 29.57
CA LEU A 52 -6.02 9.78 28.54
C LEU A 52 -4.82 9.60 27.61
N LEU A 53 -3.64 9.27 28.14
CA LEU A 53 -2.44 9.00 27.35
C LEU A 53 -2.58 7.72 26.53
N THR A 54 -3.27 6.71 27.07
CA THR A 54 -3.56 5.50 26.32
C THR A 54 -4.47 5.77 25.13
N LYS A 55 -5.56 6.52 25.34
CA LYS A 55 -6.51 6.85 24.27
C LYS A 55 -5.85 7.73 23.20
N SER A 56 -5.13 8.78 23.61
CA SER A 56 -4.45 9.66 22.65
C SER A 56 -3.34 8.96 21.88
N GLY A 57 -2.55 8.11 22.55
CA GLY A 57 -1.50 7.31 21.91
C GLY A 57 -2.05 6.30 20.90
N MET A 58 -3.17 5.63 21.22
CA MET A 58 -3.84 4.73 20.29
C MET A 58 -4.41 5.45 19.07
N VAL A 59 -5.04 6.62 19.27
CA VAL A 59 -5.53 7.44 18.16
C VAL A 59 -4.36 7.91 17.28
N PHE A 60 -3.24 8.33 17.88
CA PHE A 60 -2.06 8.75 17.13
C PHE A 60 -1.46 7.60 16.31
N GLY A 61 -1.30 6.41 16.91
CA GLY A 61 -0.85 5.22 16.20
C GLY A 61 -1.79 4.85 15.04
N TRP A 62 -3.10 4.95 15.25
CA TRP A 62 -4.10 4.71 14.20
C TRP A 62 -4.04 5.74 13.08
N LEU A 63 -3.81 7.03 13.37
CA LEU A 63 -3.63 8.05 12.33
C LEU A 63 -2.40 7.76 11.46
N ILE A 64 -1.29 7.31 12.05
CA ILE A 64 -0.10 6.88 11.31
C ILE A 64 -0.42 5.66 10.43
N PHE A 65 -1.18 4.71 10.96
CA PHE A 65 -1.66 3.56 10.18
C PHE A 65 -2.46 4.02 8.96
N MET A 66 -3.43 4.91 9.15
CA MET A 66 -4.29 5.42 8.08
C MET A 66 -3.50 6.24 7.05
N ALA A 67 -2.49 7.00 7.48
CA ALA A 67 -1.56 7.67 6.58
C ALA A 67 -0.79 6.66 5.72
N GLY A 68 -0.32 5.56 6.31
CA GLY A 68 0.31 4.45 5.59
C GLY A 68 -0.65 3.80 4.58
N PHE A 69 -1.87 3.51 4.99
CA PHE A 69 -2.91 2.94 4.13
C PHE A 69 -3.22 3.85 2.94
N TYR A 70 -3.45 5.14 3.19
CA TYR A 70 -3.69 6.14 2.15
C TYR A 70 -2.50 6.24 1.18
N HIS A 71 -1.26 6.29 1.71
CA HIS A 71 -0.05 6.29 0.90
C HIS A 71 0.02 5.05 0.00
N TYR A 72 -0.23 3.86 0.56
CA TYR A 72 -0.27 2.62 -0.21
C TYR A 72 -1.29 2.67 -1.35
N TRP A 73 -2.52 3.08 -1.04
CA TRP A 73 -3.61 3.19 -2.00
C TRP A 73 -3.32 4.20 -3.11
N TRP A 74 -2.81 5.38 -2.75
CA TRP A 74 -2.47 6.42 -3.72
C TRP A 74 -1.39 5.96 -4.71
N PHE A 75 -0.30 5.35 -4.22
CA PHE A 75 0.73 4.77 -5.09
C PHE A 75 0.23 3.57 -5.89
N HIS A 76 -0.72 2.79 -5.36
CA HIS A 76 -1.35 1.70 -6.09
C HIS A 76 -2.09 2.22 -7.33
N ASN A 77 -2.86 3.30 -7.18
CA ASN A 77 -3.56 3.94 -8.30
C ASN A 77 -2.57 4.52 -9.32
N LYS A 78 -1.51 5.20 -8.86
CA LYS A 78 -0.47 5.73 -9.75
C LYS A 78 0.26 4.63 -10.53
N ALA A 79 0.48 3.48 -9.91
CA ALA A 79 1.07 2.33 -10.62
C ALA A 79 0.13 1.78 -11.71
N HIS A 80 -1.20 1.89 -11.56
CA HIS A 80 -2.13 1.54 -12.64
C HIS A 80 -2.07 2.55 -13.78
N ASP A 81 -2.06 3.87 -13.49
CA ASP A 81 -1.91 4.92 -14.51
C ASP A 81 -0.68 4.64 -15.42
N LEU A 82 0.46 4.29 -14.81
CA LEU A 82 1.68 3.96 -15.56
C LEU A 82 1.57 2.67 -16.37
N ARG A 83 0.88 1.65 -15.84
CA ARG A 83 0.67 0.38 -16.54
C ARG A 83 -0.24 0.53 -17.74
N ASP A 84 -1.29 1.33 -17.62
CA ASP A 84 -2.19 1.62 -18.72
C ASP A 84 -1.42 2.32 -19.85
N ARG A 85 -0.55 3.29 -19.50
CA ARG A 85 0.33 3.94 -20.48
C ARG A 85 1.35 2.97 -21.11
N MET A 86 1.91 2.05 -20.34
CA MET A 86 2.78 1.00 -20.90
C MET A 86 2.02 0.13 -21.89
N CYS A 87 0.79 -0.30 -21.57
CA CYS A 87 -0.05 -1.07 -22.50
C CYS A 87 -0.31 -0.31 -23.81
N GLU A 88 -0.59 0.99 -23.76
CA GLU A 88 -0.73 1.81 -24.98
C GLU A 88 0.55 1.84 -25.81
N LEU A 89 1.72 1.99 -25.16
CA LEU A 89 3.00 1.99 -25.85
C LEU A 89 3.33 0.63 -26.46
N GLU A 90 2.94 -0.46 -25.79
CA GLU A 90 3.12 -1.83 -26.32
C GLU A 90 2.32 -2.07 -27.59
N GLU A 91 1.07 -1.62 -27.62
CA GLU A 91 0.23 -1.70 -28.82
C GLU A 91 0.81 -0.87 -29.96
N GLN A 92 1.32 0.33 -29.66
CA GLN A 92 1.97 1.19 -30.66
C GLN A 92 3.31 0.66 -31.17
N LEU A 93 4.02 -0.15 -30.38
CA LEU A 93 5.31 -0.75 -30.72
C LEU A 93 5.19 -2.19 -31.23
N SER A 94 3.96 -2.75 -31.26
CA SER A 94 3.69 -4.14 -31.66
C SER A 94 4.46 -5.17 -30.81
N ILE A 95 4.50 -4.94 -29.49
CA ILE A 95 5.09 -5.82 -28.49
C ILE A 95 4.01 -6.28 -27.48
N GLU A 96 4.20 -7.41 -26.81
CA GLU A 96 3.17 -7.99 -25.90
C GLU A 96 3.70 -8.32 -24.49
N VAL A 97 4.68 -7.55 -23.99
CA VAL A 97 5.41 -7.90 -22.75
C VAL A 97 4.55 -7.75 -21.49
N PHE A 98 3.74 -6.69 -21.36
CA PHE A 98 2.85 -6.45 -20.20
C PHE A 98 1.52 -7.21 -20.28
N LYS A 99 1.02 -7.52 -21.49
CA LYS A 99 -0.20 -8.35 -21.67
C LYS A 99 -0.06 -9.73 -21.01
N ILE A 100 1.15 -10.27 -20.95
CA ILE A 100 1.44 -11.55 -20.28
C ILE A 100 1.60 -11.35 -18.76
N ARG A 101 2.27 -10.27 -18.33
CA ARG A 101 2.53 -9.99 -16.90
C ARG A 101 1.29 -9.60 -16.10
N THR A 102 0.27 -9.05 -16.76
CA THR A 102 -1.03 -8.71 -16.14
C THR A 102 -1.97 -9.90 -15.96
N LYS A 103 -1.69 -11.07 -16.57
CA LYS A 103 -2.38 -12.33 -16.25
C LYS A 103 -1.97 -12.81 -14.85
N ARG A 104 -2.56 -12.20 -13.83
CA ARG A 104 -2.33 -12.55 -12.42
C ARG A 104 -2.69 -14.03 -12.19
N PRO A 105 -1.87 -14.77 -11.43
CA PRO A 105 -2.18 -16.16 -11.10
C PRO A 105 -3.54 -16.23 -10.39
N LYS A 106 -4.45 -17.05 -10.94
CA LYS A 106 -5.72 -17.39 -10.29
C LYS A 106 -5.48 -18.65 -9.47
N PHE A 107 -5.71 -18.60 -8.16
CA PHE A 107 -5.69 -19.80 -7.31
C PHE A 107 -7.13 -20.17 -7.00
N LEU A 108 -7.58 -21.36 -7.42
CA LEU A 108 -8.97 -21.84 -7.24
C LEU A 108 -10.07 -20.89 -7.78
N GLY A 109 -9.78 -20.17 -8.88
CA GLY A 109 -10.71 -19.18 -9.45
C GLY A 109 -10.81 -17.86 -8.67
N ILE A 110 -10.22 -17.80 -7.48
CA ILE A 110 -10.13 -16.58 -6.67
C ILE A 110 -8.84 -15.86 -7.05
N LYS A 111 -8.95 -14.58 -7.39
CA LYS A 111 -7.78 -13.71 -7.51
C LYS A 111 -7.36 -13.38 -6.08
N ILE A 112 -6.32 -14.03 -5.57
CA ILE A 112 -5.75 -13.66 -4.26
C ILE A 112 -5.19 -12.26 -4.42
N PHE A 113 -5.84 -11.32 -3.75
CA PHE A 113 -5.46 -9.94 -3.79
C PHE A 113 -4.67 -9.61 -2.53
N TYR A 114 -3.42 -9.19 -2.69
CA TYR A 114 -2.59 -8.77 -1.56
C TYR A 114 -3.24 -7.63 -0.75
N HIS A 115 -4.07 -6.79 -1.38
CA HIS A 115 -4.81 -5.74 -0.68
C HIS A 115 -5.76 -6.28 0.39
N TRP A 116 -6.30 -7.50 0.25
CA TRP A 116 -7.16 -8.09 1.27
C TRP A 116 -6.44 -8.27 2.61
N ALA A 117 -5.15 -8.62 2.60
CA ALA A 117 -4.39 -8.73 3.84
C ALA A 117 -4.25 -7.37 4.54
N ILE A 118 -4.06 -6.30 3.77
CA ILE A 118 -3.99 -4.93 4.29
C ILE A 118 -5.34 -4.49 4.87
N ASP A 119 -6.44 -4.80 4.17
CA ASP A 119 -7.80 -4.46 4.61
C ASP A 119 -8.16 -5.18 5.92
N VAL A 120 -7.81 -6.47 6.04
CA VAL A 120 -8.03 -7.25 7.27
C VAL A 120 -7.25 -6.67 8.44
N VAL A 121 -5.99 -6.28 8.23
CA VAL A 121 -5.19 -5.63 9.28
C VAL A 121 -5.77 -4.28 9.67
N ALA A 122 -6.26 -3.49 8.71
CA ALA A 122 -6.91 -2.21 8.97
C ALA A 122 -8.18 -2.35 9.83
N LEU A 123 -9.02 -3.34 9.52
CA LEU A 123 -10.20 -3.66 10.30
C LEU A 123 -9.83 -4.09 11.72
N ALA A 124 -8.85 -4.99 11.86
CA ALA A 124 -8.40 -5.46 13.17
C ALA A 124 -7.84 -4.31 14.03
N TYR A 125 -6.99 -3.45 13.47
CA TYR A 125 -6.45 -2.29 14.18
C TYR A 125 -7.58 -1.36 14.62
N THR A 126 -8.49 -1.01 13.71
CA THR A 126 -9.61 -0.12 14.01
C THR A 126 -10.52 -0.69 15.09
N LEU A 127 -10.76 -2.01 15.09
CA LEU A 127 -11.54 -2.68 16.13
C LEU A 127 -10.85 -2.58 17.50
N ILE A 128 -9.53 -2.80 17.57
CA ILE A 128 -8.75 -2.64 18.81
C ILE A 128 -8.85 -1.18 19.31
N LEU A 129 -8.72 -0.20 18.42
CA LEU A 129 -8.88 1.22 18.79
C LEU A 129 -10.26 1.48 19.42
N VAL A 130 -11.34 1.02 18.79
CA VAL A 130 -12.71 1.20 19.29
C VAL A 130 -12.86 0.59 20.68
N LEU A 131 -12.34 -0.63 20.89
CA LEU A 131 -12.37 -1.28 22.20
C LEU A 131 -11.62 -0.48 23.28
N VAL A 132 -10.47 0.11 22.95
CA VAL A 132 -9.71 0.96 23.88
C VAL A 132 -10.42 2.26 24.19
N LEU A 133 -11.11 2.86 23.20
CA LEU A 133 -11.83 4.12 23.40
C LEU A 133 -13.08 3.96 24.26
N LEU A 134 -13.78 2.82 24.13
CA LEU A 134 -14.99 2.48 24.89
C LEU A 134 -14.72 2.08 26.35
N ARG A 135 -13.49 1.64 26.65
CA ARG A 135 -13.03 1.33 28.01
C ARG A 135 -12.64 2.58 28.78
#